data_AF-A0A1H5FLA2-F1
#
_entry.id   AF-A0A1H5FLA2-F1
#
_cell.length_a   1.000
_cell.length_b   1.000
_cell.length_c   1.000
_cell.angle_alpha   90.00
_cell.angle_beta   90.00
_cell.angle_gamma   90.00
#
_symmetry.space_group_name_H-M   'P 1'
#
loop_
_entity.id
_entity.type
_entity.pdbx_description
1 polymer ?
#
loop_
_entity_poly.entity_id
_entity_poly.type
_entity_poly.pdbx_seq_one_letter_code
_entity_poly.pdbx_strand_id
1 'polypeptide(L)'
;MGITTAWSISAHDDLFIAELAPRCLPLIEAERNEPLARDRWARWTAEGMPAQPSEDVLDLVRGGEHVQRMYDGLPGGDPFSMLDDVWGQEDIGDRIFLSVRSKDWAVWSFFHAVGPDRAALIPGWCGNFLLTSAEVRDTLPEVERALTFGPVDRAVAERRDWLEYPDGEESVLDGPLRLWRLAAQRGLGLCGVSVVIW
;
A
#
# COMPACT_ATOMS: atom_id res chain seq x y z
N MET A 1 13.94 -19.65 8.26
CA MET A 1 13.20 -18.41 8.60
C MET A 1 12.19 -18.17 7.49
N GLY A 2 10.93 -17.89 7.83
CA GLY A 2 9.90 -17.59 6.84
C GLY A 2 9.91 -16.10 6.49
N ILE A 3 9.57 -15.76 5.26
CA ILE A 3 9.36 -14.37 4.83
C ILE A 3 8.17 -13.80 5.60
N THR A 4 8.32 -12.63 6.22
CA THR A 4 7.20 -11.84 6.74
C THR A 4 7.06 -10.59 5.87
N THR A 5 5.86 -10.15 5.61
CA THR A 5 5.59 -8.92 4.85
C THR A 5 4.68 -8.03 5.65
N ALA A 6 4.79 -6.73 5.45
CA ALA A 6 3.92 -5.76 6.09
C ALA A 6 3.49 -4.71 5.07
N TRP A 7 2.19 -4.44 5.04
CA TRP A 7 1.64 -3.28 4.36
C TRP A 7 1.00 -2.36 5.40
N SER A 8 1.43 -1.11 5.38
CA SER A 8 0.93 -0.08 6.28
C SER A 8 0.42 1.12 5.50
N ILE A 9 -0.61 1.76 6.03
CA ILE A 9 -1.05 3.10 5.63
C ILE A 9 -1.20 3.90 6.90
N SER A 10 -0.45 4.99 7.02
CA SER A 10 -0.46 5.84 8.20
C SER A 10 -0.77 7.29 7.84
N ALA A 11 -1.57 7.96 8.67
CA ALA A 11 -1.93 9.37 8.46
C ALA A 11 -1.05 10.28 9.31
N HIS A 12 -0.48 11.32 8.69
CA HIS A 12 0.51 12.24 9.27
C HIS A 12 0.17 13.69 8.93
N ASP A 13 0.70 14.67 9.68
CA ASP A 13 0.57 16.07 9.26
C ASP A 13 1.49 16.37 8.06
N ASP A 14 1.23 17.50 7.39
CA ASP A 14 1.98 17.88 6.19
C ASP A 14 3.45 18.21 6.45
N LEU A 15 3.84 18.55 7.69
CA LEU A 15 5.25 18.77 8.04
C LEU A 15 6.00 17.43 8.01
N PHE A 16 5.45 16.41 8.65
CA PHE A 16 6.01 15.07 8.63
C PHE A 16 6.06 14.48 7.21
N ILE A 17 4.99 14.67 6.43
CA ILE A 17 4.98 14.27 5.00
C ILE A 17 6.10 14.97 4.22
N ALA A 18 6.31 16.28 4.45
CA ALA A 18 7.39 17.02 3.81
C ALA A 18 8.79 16.54 4.23
N GLU A 19 8.97 16.07 5.46
CA GLU A 19 10.23 15.48 5.96
C GLU A 19 10.52 14.11 5.34
N LEU A 20 9.49 13.31 5.07
CA LEU A 20 9.61 12.01 4.40
C LEU A 20 9.81 12.14 2.88
N ALA A 21 9.23 13.17 2.26
CA ALA A 21 9.17 13.31 0.81
C ALA A 21 10.53 13.16 0.09
N PRO A 22 11.64 13.79 0.53
CA PRO A 22 12.94 13.63 -0.10
C PRO A 22 13.49 12.20 -0.09
N ARG A 23 13.03 11.36 0.84
CA ARG A 23 13.44 9.95 0.97
C ARG A 23 12.51 9.03 0.20
N CYS A 24 11.20 9.17 0.40
CA CYS A 24 10.22 8.22 -0.13
C CYS A 24 9.91 8.44 -1.62
N LEU A 25 9.72 9.69 -2.05
CA LEU A 25 9.25 9.97 -3.41
C LEU A 25 10.22 9.47 -4.51
N PRO A 26 11.54 9.68 -4.40
CA PRO A 26 12.48 9.16 -5.41
C PRO A 26 12.46 7.63 -5.51
N LEU A 27 12.25 6.93 -4.40
CA LEU A 27 12.24 5.47 -4.36
C LEU A 27 10.95 4.90 -4.94
N ILE A 28 9.80 5.49 -4.61
CA ILE A 28 8.51 5.14 -5.21
C ILE A 28 8.54 5.40 -6.72
N GLU A 29 9.12 6.53 -7.14
CA GLU A 29 9.29 6.86 -8.55
C GLU A 29 10.23 5.87 -9.26
N ALA A 30 11.31 5.44 -8.61
CA ALA A 30 12.23 4.44 -9.15
C ALA A 30 11.54 3.07 -9.34
N GLU A 31 10.67 2.64 -8.42
CA GLU A 31 9.88 1.41 -8.60
C GLU A 31 8.90 1.53 -9.76
N ARG A 32 8.16 2.64 -9.84
CA ARG A 32 7.22 2.89 -10.92
C ARG A 32 7.91 2.94 -12.30
N ASN A 33 9.13 3.45 -12.36
CA ASN A 33 9.88 3.60 -13.60
C ASN A 33 10.75 2.39 -13.98
N GLU A 34 10.78 1.34 -13.15
CA GLU A 34 11.49 0.11 -13.47
C GLU A 34 10.84 -0.57 -14.70
N PRO A 35 11.60 -0.84 -15.78
CA PRO A 35 11.01 -1.33 -17.04
C PRO A 35 10.19 -2.61 -16.88
N LEU A 36 10.69 -3.60 -16.11
CA LEU A 36 9.98 -4.86 -15.94
C LEU A 36 8.69 -4.68 -15.13
N ALA A 37 8.68 -3.80 -14.12
CA ALA A 37 7.51 -3.47 -13.32
C ALA A 37 6.43 -2.78 -14.19
N ARG A 38 6.83 -1.87 -15.07
CA ARG A 38 5.91 -1.25 -16.05
C ARG A 38 5.34 -2.27 -17.03
N ASP A 39 6.17 -3.15 -17.56
CA ASP A 39 5.73 -4.19 -18.49
C ASP A 39 4.79 -5.19 -17.81
N ARG A 40 5.07 -5.58 -16.56
CA ARG A 40 4.17 -6.42 -15.75
C ARG A 40 2.84 -5.72 -15.48
N TRP A 41 2.86 -4.45 -15.09
CA TRP A 41 1.63 -3.66 -14.88
C TRP A 41 0.79 -3.54 -16.15
N ALA A 42 1.43 -3.27 -17.30
CA ALA A 42 0.76 -3.16 -18.58
C ALA A 42 0.13 -4.49 -19.01
N ARG A 43 0.85 -5.61 -18.85
CA ARG A 43 0.31 -6.96 -19.11
C ARG A 43 -0.87 -7.28 -18.20
N TRP A 44 -0.73 -7.04 -16.90
CA TRP A 44 -1.80 -7.27 -15.93
C TRP A 44 -3.07 -6.46 -16.24
N THR A 45 -2.91 -5.22 -16.68
CA THR A 45 -4.03 -4.36 -17.10
C THR A 45 -4.68 -4.86 -18.39
N ALA A 46 -3.89 -5.35 -19.36
CA ALA A 46 -4.39 -5.79 -20.67
C ALA A 46 -5.04 -7.19 -20.64
N GLU A 47 -4.42 -8.13 -19.92
CA GLU A 47 -4.85 -9.53 -19.83
C GLU A 47 -5.91 -9.73 -18.73
N GLY A 48 -5.99 -8.78 -17.79
CA GLY A 48 -6.88 -8.84 -16.66
C GLY A 48 -6.38 -9.77 -15.55
N MET A 49 -7.31 -10.19 -14.70
CA MET A 49 -7.00 -11.02 -13.54
C MET A 49 -6.80 -12.49 -13.93
N PRO A 50 -5.65 -13.12 -13.64
CA PRO A 50 -5.54 -14.57 -13.73
C PRO A 50 -6.51 -15.23 -12.74
N ALA A 51 -7.00 -16.43 -13.07
CA ALA A 51 -7.96 -17.16 -12.23
C ALA A 51 -7.37 -17.62 -10.88
N GLN A 52 -6.04 -17.64 -10.78
CA GLN A 52 -5.30 -17.95 -9.57
C GLN A 52 -4.17 -16.93 -9.37
N PRO A 53 -3.71 -16.73 -8.13
CA PRO A 53 -2.51 -15.91 -7.86
C PRO A 53 -1.32 -16.44 -8.67
N SER A 54 -0.65 -15.58 -9.45
CA SER A 54 0.51 -15.94 -10.27
C SER A 54 1.80 -15.28 -9.76
N GLU A 55 2.95 -15.93 -10.01
CA GLU A 55 4.27 -15.34 -9.71
C GLU A 55 4.50 -14.01 -10.43
N ASP A 56 3.95 -13.80 -11.62
CA ASP A 56 4.05 -12.53 -12.34
C ASP A 56 3.40 -11.35 -11.59
N VAL A 57 2.24 -11.60 -10.94
CA VAL A 57 1.58 -10.57 -10.11
C VAL A 57 2.32 -10.41 -8.79
N LEU A 58 2.84 -11.50 -8.23
CA LEU A 58 3.69 -11.43 -7.04
C LEU A 58 4.95 -10.58 -7.30
N ASP A 59 5.61 -10.76 -8.43
CA ASP A 59 6.78 -9.98 -8.84
C ASP A 59 6.44 -8.49 -9.08
N LEU A 60 5.21 -8.18 -9.47
CA LEU A 60 4.73 -6.80 -9.61
C LEU A 60 4.54 -6.12 -8.24
N VAL A 61 3.98 -6.85 -7.26
CA VAL A 61 3.57 -6.30 -5.95
C VAL A 61 4.61 -6.50 -4.84
N ARG A 62 5.67 -7.27 -5.08
CA ARG A 62 6.75 -7.55 -4.12
C ARG A 62 7.49 -6.31 -3.61
N GLY A 63 7.23 -5.15 -4.20
CA GLY A 63 8.08 -3.98 -4.03
C GLY A 63 9.40 -4.20 -4.75
N GLY A 64 9.95 -3.14 -5.31
CA GLY A 64 11.31 -3.20 -5.81
C GLY A 64 12.30 -3.19 -4.65
N GLU A 65 13.59 -3.37 -4.95
CA GLU A 65 14.64 -3.16 -3.95
C GLU A 65 14.65 -1.72 -3.40
N HIS A 66 14.00 -0.77 -4.08
CA HIS A 66 14.08 0.66 -3.76
C HIS A 66 13.35 1.01 -2.47
N VAL A 67 12.06 0.65 -2.30
CA VAL A 67 11.33 0.93 -1.05
C VAL A 67 11.81 0.03 0.08
N GLN A 68 12.24 -1.20 -0.21
CA GLN A 68 12.85 -2.10 0.77
C GLN A 68 14.08 -1.49 1.46
N ARG A 69 14.89 -0.69 0.75
CA ARG A 69 16.04 0.03 1.34
C ARG A 69 15.64 1.04 2.43
N MET A 70 14.39 1.52 2.48
CA MET A 70 13.93 2.34 3.60
C MET A 70 13.67 1.52 4.87
N TYR A 71 13.36 0.23 4.71
CA TYR A 71 13.16 -0.68 5.84
C TYR A 71 14.47 -1.23 6.39
N ASP A 72 15.38 -1.67 5.52
CA ASP A 72 16.69 -2.23 5.92
C ASP A 72 17.74 -1.13 6.28
N GLY A 73 17.33 0.14 6.23
CA GLY A 73 18.19 1.31 6.36
C GLY A 73 18.91 1.65 5.05
N LEU A 74 19.03 2.94 4.75
CA LEU A 74 19.83 3.39 3.61
C LEU A 74 21.33 3.13 3.92
N PRO A 75 22.14 2.65 2.95
CA PRO A 75 23.57 2.50 3.18
C PRO A 75 24.21 3.85 3.52
N GLY A 76 24.98 3.90 4.62
CA GLY A 76 25.70 5.11 5.04
C GLY A 76 25.44 5.64 6.45
N GLY A 77 24.96 4.81 7.39
CA GLY A 77 24.78 5.24 8.78
C GLY A 77 23.59 6.19 9.00
N ASP A 78 22.61 6.16 8.09
CA ASP A 78 21.33 6.84 8.28
C ASP A 78 20.56 6.15 9.42
N PRO A 79 20.20 6.85 10.52
CA PRO A 79 19.47 6.26 11.63
C PRO A 79 17.99 6.01 11.32
N PHE A 80 17.48 6.42 10.15
CA PHE A 80 16.08 6.31 9.80
C PHE A 80 15.60 4.86 9.69
N SER A 81 14.49 4.55 10.37
CA SER A 81 13.83 3.26 10.46
C SER A 81 12.32 3.43 10.26
N MET A 82 11.74 2.77 9.25
CA MET A 82 10.28 2.74 9.07
C MET A 82 9.54 2.23 10.32
N LEU A 83 10.14 1.29 11.05
CA LEU A 83 9.55 0.73 12.28
C LEU A 83 9.48 1.78 13.38
N ASP A 84 10.54 2.54 13.60
CA ASP A 84 10.65 3.44 14.75
C ASP A 84 10.14 4.85 14.40
N ASP A 85 10.52 5.36 13.24
CA ASP A 85 10.24 6.75 12.85
C ASP A 85 8.87 6.94 12.20
N VAL A 86 8.24 5.87 11.70
CA VAL A 86 6.89 5.94 11.11
C VAL A 86 5.87 5.15 11.93
N TRP A 87 6.13 3.88 12.26
CA TRP A 87 5.17 3.07 13.01
C TRP A 87 5.27 3.26 14.53
N GLY A 88 6.44 3.64 15.04
CA GLY A 88 6.73 3.84 16.46
C GLY A 88 6.36 5.21 17.02
N GLN A 89 5.77 6.09 16.20
CA GLN A 89 5.33 7.42 16.63
C GLN A 89 4.29 7.31 17.77
N GLU A 90 4.51 8.07 18.84
CA GLU A 90 3.51 8.23 19.90
C GLU A 90 2.19 8.76 19.29
N ASP A 91 1.05 8.25 19.76
CA ASP A 91 -0.30 8.61 19.30
C ASP A 91 -0.71 8.21 17.87
N ILE A 92 0.02 7.31 17.20
CA ILE A 92 -0.40 6.83 15.87
C ILE A 92 -1.71 6.03 15.89
N GLY A 93 -2.05 5.38 17.01
CA GLY A 93 -3.39 4.90 17.38
C GLY A 93 -4.31 4.46 16.23
N ASP A 94 -5.42 5.19 16.05
CA ASP A 94 -6.43 4.91 15.02
C ASP A 94 -6.04 5.40 13.60
N ARG A 95 -4.90 6.09 13.48
CA ARG A 95 -4.36 6.69 12.25
C ARG A 95 -3.44 5.75 11.47
N ILE A 96 -3.47 4.45 11.78
CA ILE A 96 -2.76 3.44 11.01
C ILE A 96 -3.69 2.30 10.62
N PHE A 97 -3.48 1.80 9.41
CA PHE A 97 -3.84 0.47 8.96
C PHE A 97 -2.55 -0.33 8.82
N LEU A 98 -2.53 -1.56 9.33
CA LEU A 98 -1.37 -2.44 9.27
C LEU A 98 -1.86 -3.87 9.03
N SER A 99 -1.34 -4.52 8.00
CA SER A 99 -1.51 -5.96 7.79
C SER A 99 -0.14 -6.61 7.66
N VAL A 100 0.15 -7.53 8.59
CA VAL A 100 1.42 -8.26 8.67
C VAL A 100 1.16 -9.73 8.35
N ARG A 101 1.86 -10.27 7.35
CA ARG A 101 1.59 -11.60 6.82
C ARG A 101 2.84 -12.47 6.79
N SER A 102 2.72 -13.70 7.29
CA SER A 102 3.79 -14.70 7.17
C SER A 102 3.59 -15.50 5.89
N LYS A 103 4.60 -15.51 5.01
CA LYS A 103 4.62 -16.19 3.70
C LYS A 103 3.54 -15.74 2.70
N ASP A 104 2.82 -14.68 3.03
CA ASP A 104 1.78 -14.06 2.20
C ASP A 104 2.03 -12.56 2.03
N TRP A 105 1.26 -11.92 1.16
CA TRP A 105 1.44 -10.53 0.75
C TRP A 105 0.10 -9.78 0.73
N ALA A 106 -0.07 -8.82 1.64
CA ALA A 106 -1.32 -8.07 1.77
C ALA A 106 -1.64 -7.23 0.52
N VAL A 107 -0.65 -6.51 -0.01
CA VAL A 107 -0.79 -5.76 -1.27
C VAL A 107 -1.17 -6.70 -2.41
N TRP A 108 -0.58 -7.89 -2.47
CA TRP A 108 -0.90 -8.84 -3.52
C TRP A 108 -2.36 -9.27 -3.49
N SER A 109 -2.83 -9.70 -2.32
CA SER A 109 -4.23 -10.10 -2.14
C SER A 109 -5.18 -8.95 -2.47
N PHE A 110 -4.83 -7.74 -2.04
CA PHE A 110 -5.58 -6.54 -2.33
C PHE A 110 -5.71 -6.26 -3.84
N PHE A 111 -4.59 -6.17 -4.56
CA PHE A 111 -4.60 -5.90 -6.01
C PHE A 111 -5.33 -7.03 -6.78
N HIS A 112 -5.19 -8.27 -6.33
CA HIS A 112 -5.94 -9.39 -6.90
C HIS A 112 -7.45 -9.27 -6.64
N ALA A 113 -7.86 -8.85 -5.45
CA ALA A 113 -9.25 -8.69 -5.08
C ALA A 113 -9.95 -7.56 -5.85
N VAL A 114 -9.30 -6.39 -5.95
CA VAL A 114 -9.89 -5.21 -6.58
C VAL A 114 -9.77 -5.22 -8.11
N GLY A 115 -8.74 -5.87 -8.65
CA GLY A 115 -8.47 -5.94 -10.09
C GLY A 115 -7.95 -4.63 -10.70
N PRO A 116 -7.52 -4.67 -11.98
CA PRO A 116 -6.79 -3.58 -12.61
C PRO A 116 -7.59 -2.28 -12.73
N ASP A 117 -8.89 -2.35 -13.05
CA ASP A 117 -9.73 -1.17 -13.25
C ASP A 117 -9.86 -0.33 -11.97
N ARG A 118 -10.05 -0.99 -10.82
CA ARG A 118 -10.13 -0.31 -9.52
C ARG A 118 -8.73 0.10 -9.04
N ALA A 119 -7.72 -0.73 -9.25
CA ALA A 119 -6.35 -0.43 -8.88
C ALA A 119 -5.78 0.81 -9.59
N ALA A 120 -6.15 1.05 -10.86
CA ALA A 120 -5.71 2.21 -11.62
C ALA A 120 -6.19 3.56 -11.05
N LEU A 121 -7.21 3.55 -10.19
CA LEU A 121 -7.75 4.74 -9.51
C LEU A 121 -7.03 5.05 -8.19
N ILE A 122 -6.15 4.18 -7.72
CA ILE A 122 -5.46 4.32 -6.45
C ILE A 122 -4.12 5.00 -6.71
N PRO A 123 -3.79 6.11 -6.02
CA PRO A 123 -2.53 6.80 -6.22
C PRO A 123 -1.34 5.98 -5.71
N GLY A 124 -0.16 6.28 -6.24
CA GLY A 124 1.08 5.60 -5.88
C GLY A 124 1.46 4.45 -6.79
N TRP A 125 2.15 3.47 -6.23
CA TRP A 125 2.62 2.29 -6.93
C TRP A 125 2.57 1.08 -6.00
N CYS A 126 1.72 0.09 -6.31
CA CYS A 126 1.67 -1.19 -5.60
C CYS A 126 1.67 -1.07 -4.05
N GLY A 127 0.78 -0.22 -3.50
CA GLY A 127 0.67 -0.01 -2.05
C GLY A 127 1.64 1.03 -1.46
N ASN A 128 2.60 1.53 -2.25
CA ASN A 128 3.54 2.58 -1.88
C ASN A 128 3.09 3.96 -2.37
N PHE A 129 2.91 4.91 -1.46
CA PHE A 129 2.56 6.30 -1.78
C PHE A 129 2.91 7.25 -0.64
N LEU A 130 3.10 8.52 -0.97
CA LEU A 130 3.22 9.59 -0.01
C LEU A 130 2.40 10.78 -0.53
N LEU A 131 1.40 11.20 0.23
CA LEU A 131 0.43 12.23 -0.15
C LEU A 131 0.33 13.28 0.94
N THR A 132 0.35 14.54 0.55
CA THR A 132 -0.04 15.67 1.41
C THR A 132 -1.54 15.65 1.71
N SER A 133 -1.97 16.40 2.72
CA SER A 133 -3.38 16.55 3.07
C SER A 133 -4.23 17.10 1.93
N ALA A 134 -3.64 17.95 1.08
CA ALA A 134 -4.29 18.45 -0.14
C ALA A 134 -4.49 17.32 -1.15
N GLU A 135 -3.44 16.56 -1.46
CA GLU A 135 -3.51 15.42 -2.39
C GLU A 135 -4.45 14.32 -1.89
N VAL A 136 -4.53 14.10 -0.56
CA VAL A 136 -5.51 13.17 0.03
C VAL A 136 -6.93 13.61 -0.29
N ARG A 137 -7.26 14.90 -0.13
CA ARG A 137 -8.59 15.43 -0.46
C ARG A 137 -8.88 15.33 -1.96
N ASP A 138 -7.88 15.61 -2.78
CA ASP A 138 -8.02 15.59 -4.24
C ASP A 138 -8.20 14.16 -4.79
N THR A 139 -7.52 13.17 -4.19
CA THR A 139 -7.58 11.76 -4.62
C THR A 139 -8.73 10.96 -4.00
N LEU A 140 -9.30 11.42 -2.87
CA LEU A 140 -10.37 10.72 -2.15
C LEU A 140 -11.53 10.28 -3.07
N PRO A 141 -12.08 11.09 -3.99
CA PRO A 141 -13.19 10.67 -4.83
C PRO A 141 -12.87 9.46 -5.73
N GLU A 142 -11.63 9.34 -6.19
CA GLU A 142 -11.20 8.23 -7.02
C GLU A 142 -10.98 6.96 -6.19
N VAL A 143 -10.37 7.12 -5.01
CA VAL A 143 -10.19 6.02 -4.05
C VAL A 143 -11.54 5.51 -3.54
N GLU A 144 -12.51 6.38 -3.30
CA GLU A 144 -13.87 5.99 -2.94
C GLU A 144 -14.54 5.18 -4.05
N ARG A 145 -14.36 5.58 -5.31
CA ARG A 145 -14.87 4.85 -6.47
C ARG A 145 -14.19 3.47 -6.59
N ALA A 146 -12.89 3.40 -6.29
CA ALA A 146 -12.12 2.17 -6.33
C ALA A 146 -12.54 1.19 -5.24
N LEU A 147 -12.81 1.67 -4.02
CA LEU A 147 -12.94 0.83 -2.82
C LEU A 147 -14.35 0.79 -2.22
N THR A 148 -15.31 1.50 -2.79
CA THR A 148 -16.73 1.31 -2.49
C THR A 148 -17.28 0.21 -3.38
N PHE A 149 -17.79 -0.85 -2.78
CA PHE A 149 -18.33 -2.00 -3.49
C PHE A 149 -19.86 -2.04 -3.35
N GLY A 150 -20.55 -2.32 -4.45
CA GLY A 150 -21.91 -2.84 -4.36
C GLY A 150 -21.91 -4.26 -3.77
N PRO A 151 -23.05 -4.80 -3.30
CA PRO A 151 -23.08 -6.10 -2.63
C PRO A 151 -22.50 -7.26 -3.46
N VAL A 152 -22.76 -7.27 -4.77
CA VAL A 152 -22.24 -8.31 -5.69
C VAL A 152 -20.73 -8.18 -5.86
N ASP A 153 -20.24 -6.98 -6.15
CA ASP A 153 -18.81 -6.71 -6.32
C ASP A 153 -18.04 -7.00 -5.03
N ARG A 154 -18.64 -6.69 -3.87
CA ARG A 154 -18.04 -6.98 -2.56
C ARG A 154 -17.84 -8.47 -2.38
N ALA A 155 -18.87 -9.28 -2.64
CA ALA A 155 -18.76 -10.73 -2.53
C ALA A 155 -17.74 -11.32 -3.54
N VAL A 156 -17.56 -10.70 -4.71
CA VAL A 156 -16.50 -11.09 -5.66
C VAL A 156 -15.12 -10.74 -5.11
N ALA A 157 -14.93 -9.53 -4.60
CA ALA A 157 -13.67 -9.08 -4.02
C ALA A 157 -13.29 -9.95 -2.81
N GLU A 158 -14.21 -10.25 -1.90
CA GLU A 158 -13.99 -11.13 -0.75
C GLU A 158 -13.61 -12.56 -1.13
N ARG A 159 -14.17 -13.10 -2.23
CA ARG A 159 -13.75 -14.42 -2.73
C ARG A 159 -12.37 -14.42 -3.36
N ARG A 160 -11.88 -13.24 -3.79
CA ARG A 160 -10.57 -13.06 -4.41
C ARG A 160 -9.51 -12.66 -3.41
N ASP A 161 -9.89 -12.07 -2.28
CA ASP A 161 -9.03 -11.88 -1.13
C ASP A 161 -8.81 -13.23 -0.45
N TRP A 162 -7.58 -13.77 -0.55
CA TRP A 162 -7.24 -15.06 0.04
C TRP A 162 -6.68 -14.92 1.46
N LEU A 163 -6.59 -13.70 1.99
CA LEU A 163 -6.12 -13.50 3.35
C LEU A 163 -7.20 -13.90 4.36
N GLU A 164 -6.76 -14.54 5.42
CA GLU A 164 -7.56 -14.74 6.62
C GLU A 164 -7.26 -13.61 7.61
N TYR A 165 -8.32 -13.00 8.15
CA TYR A 165 -8.25 -11.92 9.14
C TYR A 165 -8.72 -12.47 10.50
N PRO A 166 -7.83 -12.55 11.50
CA PRO A 166 -8.23 -12.83 12.88
C PRO A 166 -9.19 -11.77 13.40
N ASP A 167 -9.94 -12.11 14.45
CA ASP A 167 -10.86 -11.17 15.11
C ASP A 167 -10.14 -9.87 15.50
N GLY A 168 -10.65 -8.75 14.97
CA GLY A 168 -10.11 -7.41 15.22
C GLY A 168 -9.04 -6.94 14.22
N GLU A 169 -8.55 -7.80 13.31
CA GLU A 169 -7.74 -7.32 12.17
C GLU A 169 -8.66 -6.73 11.09
N GLU A 170 -8.29 -5.58 10.57
CA GLU A 170 -9.03 -4.92 9.51
C GLU A 170 -8.70 -5.54 8.13
N SER A 171 -9.72 -5.74 7.29
CA SER A 171 -9.51 -6.27 5.94
C SER A 171 -8.75 -5.29 5.05
N VAL A 172 -7.93 -5.80 4.13
CA VAL A 172 -7.31 -4.98 3.06
C VAL A 172 -8.35 -4.32 2.16
N LEU A 173 -9.59 -4.80 2.14
CA LEU A 173 -10.69 -4.19 1.38
C LEU A 173 -11.35 -3.00 2.10
N ASP A 174 -11.10 -2.83 3.40
CA ASP A 174 -11.76 -1.83 4.24
C ASP A 174 -10.77 -0.80 4.80
N GLY A 175 -9.63 -1.25 5.30
CA GLY A 175 -8.65 -0.41 5.98
C GLY A 175 -8.07 0.73 5.17
N PRO A 176 -7.63 0.51 3.92
CA PRO A 176 -7.16 1.60 3.08
C PRO A 176 -8.19 2.73 2.95
N LEU A 177 -9.45 2.39 2.60
CA LEU A 177 -10.48 3.42 2.42
C LEU A 177 -10.83 4.14 3.73
N ARG A 178 -10.84 3.42 4.86
CA ARG A 178 -11.01 4.04 6.19
C ARG A 178 -9.94 5.10 6.43
N LEU A 179 -8.67 4.80 6.15
CA LEU A 179 -7.55 5.73 6.34
C LEU A 179 -7.65 6.97 5.44
N TRP A 180 -8.02 6.80 4.18
CA TRP A 180 -8.28 7.92 3.27
C TRP A 180 -9.36 8.86 3.80
N ARG A 181 -10.48 8.31 4.24
CA ARG A 181 -11.58 9.11 4.82
C ARG A 181 -11.17 9.81 6.10
N LEU A 182 -10.47 9.11 6.99
CA LEU A 182 -9.97 9.66 8.25
C LEU A 182 -9.01 10.83 7.99
N ALA A 183 -8.05 10.65 7.10
CA ALA A 183 -7.05 11.66 6.78
C ALA A 183 -7.69 12.89 6.12
N ALA A 184 -8.60 12.69 5.17
CA ALA A 184 -9.35 13.78 4.56
C ALA A 184 -10.19 14.57 5.59
N GLN A 185 -10.87 13.87 6.51
CA GLN A 185 -11.67 14.50 7.56
C GLN A 185 -10.81 15.30 8.55
N ARG A 186 -9.62 14.80 8.89
CA ARG A 186 -8.72 15.41 9.88
C ARG A 186 -7.71 16.39 9.27
N GLY A 187 -7.68 16.55 7.95
CA GLY A 187 -6.71 17.40 7.27
C GLY A 187 -5.28 16.87 7.33
N LEU A 188 -5.11 15.55 7.26
CA LEU A 188 -3.82 14.85 7.32
C LEU A 188 -3.41 14.35 5.94
N GLY A 189 -2.11 14.22 5.71
CA GLY A 189 -1.53 13.46 4.61
C GLY A 189 -1.45 11.96 4.93
N LEU A 190 -1.02 11.16 3.97
CA LEU A 190 -0.90 9.71 4.08
C LEU A 190 0.48 9.21 3.61
N CYS A 191 0.99 8.21 4.32
CA CYS A 191 2.16 7.42 3.94
C CYS A 191 1.76 5.94 3.86
N GLY A 192 1.77 5.39 2.65
CA GLY A 192 1.56 3.97 2.36
C GLY A 192 2.88 3.30 2.04
N VAL A 193 3.21 2.20 2.72
CA VAL A 193 4.46 1.47 2.54
C VAL A 193 4.23 -0.04 2.66
N SER A 194 4.72 -0.79 1.67
CA SER A 194 4.76 -2.25 1.63
C SER A 194 6.21 -2.74 1.63
N VAL A 195 6.57 -3.58 2.60
CA VAL A 195 7.95 -4.03 2.85
C VAL A 195 8.01 -5.51 3.23
N VAL A 196 9.19 -6.10 3.05
CA VAL A 196 9.55 -7.42 3.56
C VAL A 196 10.30 -7.28 4.87
N ILE A 197 9.90 -8.07 5.86
CA ILE A 197 10.47 -8.16 7.19
C ILE A 197 11.19 -9.52 7.31
N TRP A 198 12.48 -9.47 7.63
CA TRP A 198 13.36 -10.64 7.80
C TRP A 198 13.60 -11.01 9.26
#